data_AF-A0A447IK98-F1
#
_entry.id   AF-A0A447IK98-F1
#
_cell.length_a   1.000
_cell.length_b   1.000
_cell.length_c   1.000
_cell.angle_alpha   90.00
_cell.angle_beta   90.00
_cell.angle_gamma   90.00
#
_symmetry.space_group_name_H-M   'P 1'
#
loop_
_entity.id
_entity.type
_entity.pdbx_description
1 polymer ?
#
loop_
_entity_poly.entity_id
_entity_poly.type
_entity_poly.pdbx_seq_one_letter_code
_entity_poly.pdbx_strand_id
1 'polypeptide(L)'
;MTEWRTIPMRDINWAALKPSFGHCVYRLRKLSEPNSLPYRPYCSGCWADMTLGQVADLGRAELLRHDGMGEGTIAILEQVMELAAAGHSLTRPRPVRAD
;
A
#
# COMPACT_ATOMS: atom_id res chain seq x y z
N MET A 1 9.49 -8.58 -16.42
CA MET A 1 9.41 -8.51 -14.96
C MET A 1 8.67 -7.22 -14.61
N THR A 2 7.54 -7.31 -13.93
CA THR A 2 6.81 -6.11 -13.49
C THR A 2 7.66 -5.41 -12.45
N GLU A 3 8.00 -4.15 -12.68
CA GLU A 3 8.80 -3.37 -11.74
C GLU A 3 7.93 -2.97 -10.55
N TRP A 4 7.69 -3.90 -9.63
CA TRP A 4 6.74 -3.75 -8.51
C TRP A 4 6.99 -2.50 -7.66
N ARG A 5 8.25 -2.03 -7.63
CA ARG A 5 8.67 -0.81 -6.92
C ARG A 5 8.01 0.46 -7.46
N THR A 6 7.52 0.44 -8.69
CA THR A 6 6.84 1.58 -9.33
C THR A 6 5.32 1.57 -9.12
N ILE A 7 4.75 0.51 -8.52
CA ILE A 7 3.31 0.43 -8.26
C ILE A 7 2.92 1.58 -7.31
N PRO A 8 2.04 2.50 -7.72
CA PRO A 8 1.53 3.54 -6.83
C PRO A 8 0.72 2.89 -5.70
N MET A 9 0.93 3.32 -4.46
CA MET A 9 0.23 2.75 -3.30
C MET A 9 -1.30 2.89 -3.43
N ARG A 10 -1.77 3.99 -4.04
CA ARG A 10 -3.20 4.23 -4.35
C ARG A 10 -3.81 3.25 -5.35
N ASP A 11 -2.98 2.62 -6.19
CA ASP A 11 -3.45 1.71 -7.24
C ASP A 11 -3.54 0.25 -6.75
N ILE A 12 -2.98 -0.05 -5.57
CA ILE A 12 -3.07 -1.37 -4.94
C ILE A 12 -4.52 -1.65 -4.58
N ASN A 13 -5.02 -2.82 -4.99
CA ASN A 13 -6.37 -3.26 -4.71
C ASN A 13 -6.48 -3.85 -3.29
N TRP A 14 -6.38 -2.99 -2.27
CA TRP A 14 -6.48 -3.38 -0.87
C TRP A 14 -7.76 -4.15 -0.53
N ALA A 15 -8.86 -3.88 -1.23
CA ALA A 15 -10.11 -4.61 -1.06
C ALA A 15 -9.98 -6.10 -1.44
N ALA A 16 -9.21 -6.42 -2.49
CA ALA A 16 -8.95 -7.79 -2.90
C ALA A 16 -7.96 -8.52 -1.98
N LEU A 17 -7.11 -7.77 -1.26
CA LEU A 17 -6.13 -8.31 -0.31
C LEU A 17 -6.75 -8.58 1.08
N LYS A 18 -7.88 -7.94 1.42
CA LYS A 18 -8.56 -8.08 2.71
C LYS A 18 -8.91 -9.54 3.09
N PRO A 19 -9.40 -10.43 2.21
CA PRO A 19 -9.70 -11.82 2.57
C PRO A 19 -8.47 -12.60 3.04
N SER A 20 -7.29 -12.31 2.48
CA SER A 20 -6.04 -13.03 2.80
C SER A 20 -5.32 -12.49 4.02
N PHE A 21 -5.39 -11.17 4.26
CA PHE A 21 -4.57 -10.49 5.28
C PHE A 21 -5.39 -9.81 6.39
N GLY A 22 -6.72 -9.94 6.34
CA GLY A 22 -7.62 -9.49 7.40
C GLY A 22 -7.64 -7.97 7.61
N HIS A 23 -7.87 -7.56 8.86
CA HIS A 23 -8.16 -6.16 9.21
C HIS A 23 -6.95 -5.22 9.09
N CYS A 24 -5.71 -5.73 9.16
CA CYS A 24 -4.50 -4.91 9.03
C CYS A 24 -4.43 -4.17 7.69
N VAL A 25 -5.02 -4.75 6.63
CA VAL A 25 -5.12 -4.14 5.30
C VAL A 25 -5.87 -2.81 5.31
N TYR A 26 -6.82 -2.63 6.23
CA TYR A 26 -7.55 -1.36 6.34
C TYR A 26 -6.62 -0.19 6.64
N ARG A 27 -5.56 -0.41 7.44
CA ARG A 27 -4.58 0.63 7.79
C ARG A 27 -3.72 1.00 6.59
N LEU A 28 -3.18 0.00 5.88
CA LEU A 28 -2.42 0.22 4.65
C LEU A 28 -3.26 0.95 3.60
N ARG A 29 -4.53 0.57 3.44
CA ARG A 29 -5.47 1.26 2.57
C ARG A 29 -5.65 2.73 2.97
N LYS A 30 -5.87 3.00 4.26
CA LYS A 30 -6.08 4.36 4.78
C LYS A 30 -4.88 5.28 4.57
N LEU A 31 -3.66 4.75 4.62
CA LEU A 31 -2.44 5.51 4.32
C LEU A 31 -2.26 5.76 2.81
N SER A 32 -2.73 4.82 1.98
CA SER A 32 -2.54 4.81 0.52
C SER A 32 -3.62 5.54 -0.27
N GLU A 33 -4.82 5.71 0.28
CA GLU A 33 -5.92 6.40 -0.40
C GLU A 33 -5.85 7.91 -0.14
N PRO A 34 -6.00 8.76 -1.17
CA PRO A 34 -6.02 10.21 -0.99
C PRO A 34 -7.15 10.61 -0.03
N ASN A 35 -6.82 11.48 0.90
CA ASN A 35 -7.74 12.00 1.91
C ASN A 35 -8.18 13.42 1.52
N SER A 36 -9.43 13.80 1.82
CA SER A 36 -9.93 15.15 1.60
C SER A 36 -9.39 16.18 2.59
N LEU A 37 -8.75 15.71 3.66
CA LEU A 37 -8.06 16.56 4.63
C LEU A 37 -6.71 17.04 4.09
N PRO A 38 -6.20 18.18 4.59
CA PRO A 38 -4.85 18.63 4.27
C PRO A 38 -3.83 17.53 4.57
N TYR A 39 -2.79 17.44 3.74
CA TYR A 39 -1.69 16.51 3.95
C TYR A 39 -1.14 16.65 5.38
N ARG A 40 -1.04 15.52 6.07
CA ARG A 40 -0.40 15.41 7.38
C ARG A 40 0.59 14.25 7.35
N PRO A 41 1.84 14.46 7.81
CA PRO A 41 2.79 13.36 7.89
C PRO A 41 2.24 12.28 8.82
N TYR A 42 2.58 11.03 8.55
CA TYR A 42 2.21 9.87 9.36
C TYR A 42 0.71 9.58 9.43
N CYS A 43 -0.13 10.30 8.68
CA CYS A 43 -1.59 10.19 8.75
C CYS A 43 -2.18 9.58 7.49
N SER A 44 -3.49 9.41 7.50
CA SER A 44 -4.25 8.89 6.35
C SER A 44 -4.00 9.69 5.07
N GLY A 45 -3.75 8.98 3.97
CA GLY A 45 -3.39 9.52 2.67
C GLY A 45 -1.94 9.95 2.52
N CYS A 46 -1.08 9.84 3.53
CA CYS A 46 0.32 10.27 3.40
C CYS A 46 1.15 9.45 2.41
N TRP A 47 0.68 8.26 2.02
CA TRP A 47 1.31 7.41 1.01
C TRP A 47 0.61 7.47 -0.35
N ALA A 48 -0.43 8.30 -0.52
CA ALA A 48 -1.24 8.30 -1.75
C ALA A 48 -0.44 8.63 -3.03
N ASP A 49 0.63 9.42 -2.88
CA ASP A 49 1.54 9.79 -3.97
C ASP A 49 2.87 9.02 -3.93
N MET A 50 3.00 8.05 -3.01
CA MET A 50 4.17 7.18 -2.93
C MET A 50 3.99 5.93 -3.78
N THR A 51 5.11 5.36 -4.22
CA THR A 51 5.16 4.01 -4.77
C THR A 51 5.45 2.96 -3.70
N LEU A 52 5.13 1.70 -3.99
CA LEU A 52 5.45 0.57 -3.12
C LEU A 52 6.95 0.45 -2.85
N GLY A 53 7.80 0.80 -3.82
CA GLY A 53 9.24 0.88 -3.64
C GLY A 53 9.68 1.98 -2.66
N GLN A 54 9.12 3.18 -2.78
CA GLN A 54 9.41 4.27 -1.83
C GLN A 54 8.98 3.93 -0.40
N VAL A 55 7.85 3.22 -0.24
CA VAL A 55 7.41 2.72 1.07
C VAL A 55 8.31 1.60 1.57
N ALA A 56 8.80 0.72 0.70
CA ALA A 56 9.76 -0.33 1.05
C ALA A 56 11.12 0.24 1.53
N ASP A 57 11.49 1.42 1.03
CA ASP A 57 12.70 2.12 1.45
C ASP A 57 12.54 2.84 2.79
N LEU A 58 11.33 2.93 3.33
CA LEU A 58 11.11 3.42 4.69
C LEU A 58 11.65 2.39 5.69
N GLY A 59 12.55 2.84 6.56
CA GLY A 59 13.01 2.01 7.66
C GLY A 59 11.87 1.66 8.62
N ARG A 60 11.98 0.52 9.31
CA ARG A 60 10.98 0.05 10.29
C ARG A 60 10.62 1.11 11.33
N ALA A 61 11.62 1.85 11.83
CA ALA A 61 11.41 2.92 12.79
C ALA A 61 10.52 4.03 12.25
N GLU A 62 10.61 4.33 10.94
CA GLU A 62 9.79 5.33 10.28
C GLU A 62 8.37 4.81 10.05
N LEU A 63 8.23 3.56 9.59
CA LEU A 63 6.93 2.90 9.42
C LEU A 63 6.10 2.89 10.70
N LEU A 64 6.71 2.63 11.86
CA LEU A 64 6.06 2.63 13.17
C LEU A 64 5.53 4.00 13.62
N ARG A 65 5.95 5.10 12.98
CA ARG A 65 5.44 6.44 13.29
C ARG A 65 4.07 6.71 12.70
N HIS A 66 3.68 5.96 11.66
CA HIS A 66 2.41 6.13 10.97
C HIS A 66 1.22 5.66 11.81
N ASP A 67 0.10 6.39 11.71
CA ASP A 67 -1.14 6.12 12.45
C ASP A 67 -1.64 4.69 12.23
N GLY A 68 -1.67 3.92 13.32
CA GLY A 68 -2.13 2.53 13.30
C GLY A 68 -1.16 1.54 12.65
N MET A 69 0.11 1.91 12.46
CA MET A 69 1.18 0.97 12.14
C MET A 69 1.69 0.29 13.40
N GLY A 70 1.36 -0.99 13.52
CA GLY A 70 1.98 -1.89 14.47
C GLY A 70 2.69 -3.03 13.73
N GLU A 71 3.33 -3.90 14.50
CA GLU A 71 4.13 -5.01 13.98
C GLU A 71 3.35 -5.92 13.02
N GLY A 72 2.09 -6.22 13.34
CA GLY A 72 1.23 -7.01 12.44
C GLY A 72 0.97 -6.32 11.10
N THR A 73 0.80 -4.99 11.08
CA THR A 73 0.57 -4.24 9.83
C THR A 73 1.84 -4.18 8.98
N ILE A 74 3.01 -4.06 9.61
CA ILE A 74 4.31 -4.10 8.93
C ILE A 74 4.53 -5.48 8.29
N ALA A 75 4.27 -6.57 9.02
CA ALA A 75 4.42 -7.92 8.46
C ALA A 75 3.48 -8.17 7.26
N ILE A 76 2.29 -7.57 7.24
CA ILE A 76 1.40 -7.62 6.06
C ILE A 76 1.98 -6.81 4.90
N LEU A 77 2.53 -5.62 5.17
CA LEU A 77 3.16 -4.79 4.15
C LEU A 77 4.34 -5.53 3.48
N GLU A 78 5.17 -6.21 4.27
CA GLU A 78 6.27 -7.05 3.78
C GLU A 78 5.76 -8.19 2.89
N GLN A 79 4.72 -8.91 3.32
CA GLN A 79 4.08 -9.97 2.50
C GLN A 79 3.51 -9.43 1.18
N VAL A 80 2.94 -8.22 1.18
CA VAL A 80 2.46 -7.57 -0.05
C VAL A 80 3.62 -7.28 -0.99
N MET A 81 4.76 -6.81 -0.48
CA MET A 81 5.98 -6.59 -1.28
C MET A 81 6.51 -7.89 -1.86
N GLU A 82 6.52 -8.98 -1.09
CA GLU A 82 6.92 -10.31 -1.57
C GLU A 82 6.02 -10.81 -2.69
N LEU A 83 4.69 -10.69 -2.55
CA LEU A 83 3.75 -11.04 -3.61
C LEU A 83 4.00 -10.21 -4.88
N ALA A 84 4.23 -8.91 -4.72
CA ALA A 84 4.54 -8.02 -5.85
C ALA A 84 5.84 -8.43 -6.56
N ALA A 85 6.88 -8.74 -5.77
CA ALA A 85 8.19 -9.17 -6.27
C ALA A 85 8.12 -10.53 -6.99
N ALA A 86 7.24 -11.42 -6.54
CA ALA A 86 6.94 -12.69 -7.20
C ALA A 86 6.09 -12.53 -8.48
N GLY A 87 5.67 -11.30 -8.82
CA GLY A 87 4.92 -11.00 -10.04
C GLY A 87 3.40 -11.14 -9.91
N HIS A 88 2.86 -11.28 -8.69
CA HIS A 88 1.42 -11.25 -8.50
C HIS A 88 0.86 -9.86 -8.77
N SER A 89 -0.25 -9.80 -9.52
CA SER A 89 -0.94 -8.54 -9.79
C SER A 89 -1.64 -8.04 -8.54
N LEU A 90 -1.14 -6.94 -7.97
CA LEU A 90 -1.75 -6.27 -6.82
C LEU A 90 -2.72 -5.15 -7.19
N THR A 91 -2.64 -4.64 -8.41
CA THR A 91 -3.45 -3.52 -8.87
C THR A 91 -4.77 -3.99 -9.44
N ARG A 92 -5.77 -3.10 -9.46
CA ARG A 92 -7.00 -3.38 -10.23
C ARG A 92 -6.65 -3.47 -11.72
N PRO A 93 -7.26 -4.39 -12.49
CA PRO A 93 -7.20 -4.29 -13.94
C PRO A 93 -7.77 -2.91 -14.32
N ARG A 94 -7.01 -2.11 -15.07
CA ARG A 94 -7.56 -0.88 -15.67
C ARG A 94 -8.78 -1.30 -16.49
N PRO A 95 -9.94 -0.63 -16.34
CA PRO A 95 -11.01 -0.85 -17.27
C PRO A 95 -10.47 -0.54 -18.67
N VAL A 96 -10.46 -1.54 -19.54
CA VAL A 96 -10.17 -1.34 -20.95
C VAL A 96 -11.30 -0.44 -21.44
N ARG A 97 -11.01 0.84 -21.68
CA ARG A 97 -11.95 1.68 -22.43
C ARG A 97 -12.03 1.04 -23.81
N ALA A 98 -13.19 0.48 -24.14
CA ALA A 98 -13.51 0.19 -25.52
C ALA A 98 -13.61 1.56 -26.23
N ASP A 99 -12.66 1.83 -27.11
CA ASP A 99 -12.79 2.88 -28.14
C ASP A 99 -13.91 2.51 -29.12
#